data_AF-A0A1I5VFD9-F1
#
_entry.id   AF-A0A1I5VFD9-F1
#
_cell.length_a   1.000
_cell.length_b   1.000
_cell.length_c   1.000
_cell.angle_alpha   90.00
_cell.angle_beta   90.00
_cell.angle_gamma   90.00
#
_symmetry.space_group_name_H-M   'P 1'
#
loop_
_entity.id
_entity.type
_entity.pdbx_description
1 polymer ?
#
loop_
_entity_poly.entity_id
_entity_poly.type
_entity_poly.pdbx_seq_one_letter_code
_entity_poly.pdbx_strand_id
1 'polypeptide(L)'
;MRMSNEKNYVVDGYVFETQRQAEQARREVEGIKYTKETLNMNEPEAVLNVYNRILRDKIFTTPIGYAFLRELQEYLIASPAIVNSEIHPIDFSPVVEQVKWDDKESMRINKKRSVENYKAGQRELRQKQRLRKQEETARGVAQYRKKFRLSLVMNLLLVMAIAAMFLMVHFSDVPTIVDYENKLIDRYEEWDRQLTEREQKIEEYEEKYHIINGYEQP
;
A
#
# COMPACT_ATOMS: atom_id res chain seq x y z
N MET A 1 -19.52 -47.19 16.73
CA MET A 1 -18.49 -48.24 16.61
C MET A 1 -17.90 -48.15 15.21
N ARG A 2 -16.77 -47.46 15.04
CA ARG A 2 -16.14 -47.28 13.71
C ARG A 2 -15.09 -48.36 13.55
N MET A 3 -15.34 -49.33 12.67
CA MET A 3 -14.33 -50.25 12.18
C MET A 3 -13.41 -49.46 11.23
N SER A 4 -12.30 -48.94 11.76
CA SER A 4 -11.24 -48.38 10.95
C SER A 4 -10.52 -49.52 10.23
N ASN A 5 -10.53 -49.46 8.91
CA ASN A 5 -9.79 -50.32 8.00
C ASN A 5 -8.28 -50.27 8.38
N GLU A 6 -7.82 -51.18 9.23
CA GLU A 6 -6.42 -51.30 9.66
C GLU A 6 -5.59 -51.76 8.46
N LYS A 7 -5.02 -50.79 7.74
CA LYS A 7 -3.88 -51.08 6.88
C LYS A 7 -2.72 -51.47 7.78
N ASN A 8 -2.58 -52.77 8.06
CA ASN A 8 -1.44 -53.28 8.80
C ASN A 8 -0.18 -52.95 8.00
N TYR A 9 0.65 -52.07 8.55
CA TYR A 9 1.93 -51.73 7.94
C TYR A 9 2.95 -52.82 8.27
N VAL A 10 2.89 -53.91 7.52
CA VAL A 10 3.79 -55.07 7.70
C VAL A 10 5.02 -54.92 6.82
N VAL A 11 6.21 -55.10 7.40
CA VAL A 11 7.50 -55.11 6.69
C VAL A 11 8.37 -56.22 7.30
N ASP A 12 8.81 -57.16 6.46
CA ASP A 12 9.70 -58.27 6.83
C ASP A 12 9.25 -59.06 8.08
N GLY A 13 7.93 -59.26 8.24
CA GLY A 13 7.34 -59.96 9.39
C GLY A 13 7.07 -59.08 10.63
N TYR A 14 7.49 -57.82 10.63
CA TYR A 14 7.22 -56.85 11.71
C TYR A 14 6.02 -55.96 11.38
N VAL A 15 5.19 -55.68 12.40
CA VAL A 15 4.04 -54.77 12.30
C VAL A 15 4.43 -53.40 12.86
N PHE A 16 4.15 -52.34 12.11
CA PHE A 16 4.42 -50.96 12.49
C PHE A 16 3.13 -50.16 12.69
N GLU A 17 3.13 -49.23 13.65
CA GLU A 17 1.96 -48.41 14.00
C GLU A 17 1.67 -47.33 12.96
N THR A 18 2.72 -46.81 12.30
CA THR A 18 2.60 -45.70 11.35
C THR A 18 3.21 -46.04 10.00
N GLN A 19 2.63 -45.45 8.93
CA GLN A 19 3.19 -45.56 7.58
C GLN A 19 4.66 -45.11 7.52
N ARG A 20 5.02 -44.05 8.26
CA ARG A 20 6.39 -43.51 8.27
C ARG A 20 7.40 -44.51 8.86
N GLN A 21 7.03 -45.18 9.95
CA GLN A 21 7.85 -46.24 10.54
C GLN A 21 8.02 -47.41 9.57
N ALA A 22 6.96 -47.83 8.89
CA ALA A 22 7.04 -48.91 7.91
C ALA A 22 7.86 -48.54 6.66
N GLU A 23 7.76 -47.31 6.17
CA GLU A 23 8.61 -46.82 5.09
C GLU A 23 10.08 -46.77 5.49
N GLN A 24 10.37 -46.38 6.74
CA GLN A 24 11.73 -46.43 7.29
C GLN A 24 12.24 -47.86 7.37
N ALA A 25 11.42 -48.79 7.89
CA ALA A 25 11.74 -50.21 7.93
C ALA A 25 12.04 -50.79 6.54
N ARG A 26 11.28 -50.40 5.50
CA ARG A 26 11.53 -50.82 4.11
C ARG A 26 12.89 -50.34 3.60
N ARG A 27 13.25 -49.09 3.87
CA ARG A 27 14.57 -48.54 3.51
C ARG A 27 15.69 -49.27 4.27
N GLU A 28 15.48 -49.60 5.54
CA GLU A 28 16.45 -50.35 6.32
C GLU A 28 16.62 -51.78 5.77
N VAL A 29 15.55 -52.47 5.38
CA VAL A 29 15.63 -53.79 4.72
C VAL A 29 16.50 -53.73 3.45
N GLU A 30 16.28 -52.74 2.59
CA GLU A 30 17.09 -52.54 1.38
C GLU A 30 18.57 -52.24 1.73
N GLY A 31 18.81 -51.39 2.73
CA GLY A 31 20.15 -51.05 3.21
C GLY A 31 20.89 -52.24 3.84
N ILE A 32 20.19 -53.07 4.60
CA ILE A 32 20.71 -54.32 5.16
C ILE A 32 21.09 -55.27 4.03
N LYS A 33 20.21 -55.47 3.05
CA LYS A 33 20.48 -56.32 1.89
C LYS A 33 21.77 -55.90 1.17
N TYR A 34 21.90 -54.60 0.87
CA TYR A 34 23.10 -54.06 0.22
C TYR A 34 24.36 -54.25 1.08
N THR A 35 24.25 -54.00 2.39
CA THR A 35 25.36 -54.16 3.32
C THR A 35 25.81 -55.61 3.37
N LYS A 36 24.88 -56.57 3.43
CA LYS A 36 25.17 -58.01 3.46
C LYS A 36 25.81 -58.50 2.16
N GLU A 37 25.43 -57.94 1.01
CA GLU A 37 26.03 -58.25 -0.30
C GLU A 37 27.44 -57.66 -0.45
N THR A 38 27.69 -56.47 0.11
CA THR A 38 28.99 -55.76 0.00
C THR A 38 29.98 -56.19 1.08
N LEU A 39 29.49 -56.72 2.20
CA LEU A 39 30.30 -57.08 3.35
C LEU A 39 31.04 -58.40 3.13
N ASN A 40 32.36 -58.39 3.25
CA ASN A 40 33.17 -59.60 3.23
C ASN A 40 33.13 -60.30 4.60
N MET A 41 32.29 -61.33 4.74
CA MET A 41 32.18 -62.13 5.96
C MET A 41 33.38 -63.07 6.21
N ASN A 42 34.40 -63.08 5.35
CA ASN A 42 35.63 -63.84 5.60
C ASN A 42 36.67 -63.02 6.40
N GLU A 43 36.44 -61.72 6.56
CA GLU A 43 37.36 -60.80 7.22
C GLU A 43 36.68 -60.17 8.44
N PRO A 44 36.90 -60.73 9.66
CA PRO A 44 36.23 -60.26 10.87
C PRO A 44 36.45 -58.76 11.16
N GLU A 45 37.63 -58.22 10.86
CA GLU A 45 37.94 -56.79 11.06
C GLU A 45 37.08 -55.88 10.17
N ALA A 46 36.81 -56.28 8.91
CA ALA A 46 35.93 -55.54 8.02
C ALA A 46 34.48 -55.52 8.57
N VAL A 47 34.02 -56.64 9.12
CA VAL A 47 32.71 -56.76 9.79
C VAL A 47 32.64 -55.85 11.02
N LEU A 48 33.70 -55.82 11.84
CA LEU A 48 33.76 -54.97 13.03
C LEU A 48 33.68 -53.48 12.66
N ASN A 49 34.38 -53.07 11.62
CA ASN A 49 34.35 -51.69 11.13
C ASN A 49 32.97 -51.27 10.64
N VAL A 50 32.28 -52.14 9.89
CA VAL A 50 30.92 -51.90 9.42
C VAL A 50 29.94 -51.84 10.59
N TYR A 51 30.02 -52.78 11.53
CA TYR A 51 29.20 -52.79 12.75
C TYR A 51 29.35 -51.50 13.56
N ASN A 52 30.58 -51.10 13.87
CA ASN A 52 30.86 -49.88 14.63
C ASN A 52 30.39 -48.62 13.87
N ARG A 53 30.49 -48.61 12.53
CA ARG A 53 29.98 -47.51 11.71
C ARG A 53 28.46 -47.40 11.77
N ILE A 54 27.75 -48.51 11.60
CA ILE A 54 26.28 -48.53 11.64
C ILE A 54 25.77 -48.04 13.00
N LEU A 55 26.41 -48.48 14.09
CA LEU A 55 26.08 -48.04 15.45
C LEU A 55 26.31 -46.53 15.65
N ARG A 56 27.48 -46.03 15.25
CA ARG A 56 27.84 -44.61 15.40
C ARG A 56 26.90 -43.69 14.61
N ASP A 57 26.63 -44.04 13.36
CA ASP A 57 25.85 -43.20 12.45
C ASP A 57 24.33 -43.42 12.62
N LYS A 58 23.93 -44.37 13.48
CA LYS A 58 22.52 -44.77 13.74
C LYS A 58 21.74 -45.02 12.44
N ILE A 59 22.37 -45.73 11.50
CA ILE A 59 21.81 -46.01 10.17
C ILE A 59 20.55 -46.88 10.28
N PHE A 60 20.55 -47.77 11.28
CA PHE A 60 19.47 -48.71 11.56
C PHE A 60 18.87 -48.43 12.93
N THR A 61 17.56 -48.20 12.95
CA THR A 61 16.79 -47.72 14.11
C THR A 61 15.47 -48.45 14.29
N THR A 62 15.04 -49.24 13.30
CA THR A 62 13.85 -50.08 13.41
C THR A 62 14.18 -51.45 14.03
N PRO A 63 13.17 -52.20 14.53
CA PRO A 63 13.38 -53.55 15.04
C PRO A 63 14.11 -54.48 14.07
N ILE A 64 13.87 -54.34 12.77
CA ILE A 64 14.54 -55.11 11.70
C ILE A 64 16.03 -54.77 11.65
N GLY A 65 16.34 -53.47 11.69
CA GLY A 65 17.70 -52.95 11.78
C GLY A 65 18.49 -53.51 12.97
N TYR A 66 17.85 -53.55 14.14
CA TYR A 66 18.43 -54.11 15.35
C TYR A 66 18.64 -55.63 15.28
N ALA A 67 17.74 -56.36 14.61
CA ALA A 67 17.92 -57.80 14.38
C ALA A 67 19.19 -58.07 13.56
N PHE A 68 19.41 -57.32 12.47
CA PHE A 68 20.64 -57.44 11.68
C PHE A 68 21.91 -57.06 12.46
N LEU A 69 21.86 -55.99 13.25
CA LEU A 69 22.99 -55.61 14.12
C LEU A 69 23.34 -56.72 15.11
N ARG A 70 22.34 -57.44 15.63
CA ARG A 70 22.55 -58.59 16.50
C ARG A 70 23.19 -59.76 15.76
N GLU A 71 22.77 -60.05 14.53
CA GLU A 71 23.44 -61.07 13.68
C GLU A 71 24.94 -60.75 13.49
N LEU A 72 25.28 -59.49 13.20
CA LEU A 72 26.69 -59.07 13.08
C LEU A 72 27.44 -59.22 14.40
N GLN A 73 26.80 -58.83 15.51
CA GLN A 73 27.39 -58.93 16.84
C GLN A 73 27.69 -60.40 17.21
N GLU A 74 26.77 -61.32 16.96
CA GLU A 74 26.94 -62.76 17.21
C GLU A 74 28.09 -63.34 16.37
N TYR A 75 28.17 -62.97 15.10
CA TYR A 75 29.28 -63.37 14.23
C TYR A 75 30.64 -62.89 14.78
N LEU A 76 30.72 -61.65 15.24
CA LEU A 76 31.95 -61.07 15.79
C LEU A 76 32.35 -61.74 17.11
N ILE A 77 31.38 -62.09 17.97
CA ILE A 77 31.61 -62.80 19.23
C ILE A 77 32.06 -64.25 18.99
N ALA A 78 31.54 -64.91 17.96
CA ALA A 78 31.90 -66.28 17.59
C ALA A 78 33.31 -66.39 16.98
N SER A 79 33.86 -65.28 16.46
CA SER A 79 35.18 -65.26 15.84
C SER A 79 36.30 -65.12 16.89
N PRO A 80 37.28 -66.04 16.94
CA PRO A 80 38.40 -65.94 17.88
C PRO A 80 39.41 -64.84 17.53
N ALA A 81 39.28 -64.22 16.35
CA ALA A 81 40.18 -63.17 15.88
C ALA A 81 39.94 -61.79 16.52
N ILE A 82 38.78 -61.61 17.18
CA ILE A 82 38.37 -60.31 17.73
C ILE A 82 38.20 -60.44 19.24
N VAL A 83 38.76 -59.49 19.99
CA VAL A 83 38.56 -59.44 21.44
C VAL A 83 37.17 -58.91 21.72
N ASN A 84 36.39 -59.68 22.50
CA ASN A 84 35.00 -59.34 22.84
C ASN A 84 34.84 -57.93 23.46
N SER A 85 35.89 -57.39 24.10
CA SER A 85 35.91 -56.04 24.66
C SER A 85 35.81 -54.91 23.62
N GLU A 86 36.12 -55.17 22.35
CA GLU A 86 36.05 -54.17 21.28
C GLU A 86 34.65 -54.09 20.63
N ILE A 87 33.77 -55.03 20.96
CA ILE A 87 32.42 -55.12 20.40
C ILE A 87 31.50 -54.24 21.23
N HIS A 88 31.21 -53.04 20.73
CA HIS A 88 30.32 -52.10 21.41
C HIS A 88 28.90 -52.67 21.58
N PRO A 89 28.27 -52.53 22.76
CA PRO A 89 26.88 -52.93 22.95
C PRO A 89 25.92 -52.15 22.03
N ILE A 90 24.86 -52.81 21.58
CA ILE A 90 23.78 -52.18 20.82
C ILE A 90 22.92 -51.34 21.79
N ASP A 91 22.95 -50.01 21.64
CA ASP A 91 22.11 -49.10 22.41
C ASP A 91 20.65 -49.17 21.90
N PHE A 92 19.80 -49.83 22.69
CA PHE A 92 18.36 -49.78 22.52
C PHE A 92 17.81 -48.58 23.29
N SER A 93 18.14 -47.38 22.83
CA SER A 93 17.40 -46.18 23.19
C SER A 93 16.24 -46.10 22.21
N PRO A 94 15.01 -46.53 22.58
CA PRO A 94 13.87 -46.27 21.73
C PRO A 94 13.91 -44.76 21.47
N VAL A 95 13.95 -44.37 20.20
CA VAL A 95 13.64 -43.00 19.80
C VAL A 95 12.15 -42.86 20.11
N VAL A 96 11.84 -42.74 21.39
CA VAL A 96 10.62 -42.11 21.83
C VAL A 96 10.85 -40.70 21.37
N GLU A 97 10.39 -40.41 20.15
CA GLU A 97 10.14 -39.07 19.72
C GLU A 97 9.00 -38.58 20.62
N GLN A 98 9.35 -38.32 21.88
CA GLN A 98 8.58 -37.51 22.80
C GLN A 98 8.63 -36.13 22.18
N VAL A 99 7.79 -35.94 21.17
CA VAL A 99 7.24 -34.64 20.88
C VAL A 99 6.52 -34.24 22.16
N LYS A 100 7.25 -33.62 23.08
CA LYS A 100 6.71 -33.00 24.28
C LYS A 100 5.63 -32.04 23.77
N TRP A 101 4.39 -32.29 24.14
CA TRP A 101 3.27 -31.44 23.79
C TRP A 101 3.49 -29.98 24.24
N ASP A 102 4.29 -29.78 25.29
CA ASP A 102 4.71 -28.46 25.78
C ASP A 102 5.55 -27.64 24.78
N ASP A 103 6.38 -28.28 23.95
CA ASP A 103 7.23 -27.56 22.99
C ASP A 103 6.45 -27.15 21.73
N LYS A 104 5.48 -27.96 21.30
CA LYS A 104 4.60 -27.59 20.18
C LYS A 104 3.63 -26.47 20.56
N GLU A 105 3.06 -26.50 21.76
CA GLU A 105 2.13 -25.46 22.19
C GLU A 105 2.84 -24.13 22.44
N SER A 106 4.01 -24.13 23.09
CA SER A 106 4.85 -22.94 23.24
C SER A 106 5.32 -22.38 21.88
N MET A 107 5.64 -23.24 20.91
CA MET A 107 5.96 -22.81 19.55
C MET A 107 4.74 -22.22 18.82
N ARG A 108 3.54 -22.78 19.01
CA ARG A 108 2.29 -22.23 18.46
C ARG A 108 1.92 -20.89 19.09
N ILE A 109 2.10 -20.75 20.41
CA ILE A 109 1.87 -19.50 21.14
C ILE A 109 2.88 -18.44 20.70
N ASN A 110 4.16 -18.78 20.60
CA ASN A 110 5.20 -17.85 20.14
C ASN A 110 4.97 -17.42 18.68
N LYS A 111 4.58 -18.37 17.80
CA LYS A 111 4.22 -18.08 16.41
C LYS A 111 2.97 -17.20 16.30
N LYS A 112 1.95 -17.42 17.13
CA LYS A 112 0.78 -16.53 17.20
C LYS A 112 1.17 -15.12 17.64
N ARG A 113 1.97 -15.01 18.70
CA ARG A 113 2.42 -13.73 19.26
C ARG A 113 3.28 -12.95 18.26
N SER A 114 4.18 -13.60 17.53
CA SER A 114 5.00 -12.94 16.51
C SER A 114 4.18 -12.43 15.32
N VAL A 115 3.18 -13.19 14.89
CA VAL A 115 2.23 -12.77 13.83
C VAL A 115 1.37 -11.59 14.28
N GLU A 116 0.94 -11.60 15.53
CA GLU A 116 0.12 -10.52 16.10
C GLU A 116 0.91 -9.22 16.23
N ASN A 117 2.15 -9.28 16.71
CA ASN A 117 3.05 -8.13 16.78
C ASN A 117 3.35 -7.55 15.39
N TYR A 118 3.60 -8.41 14.38
CA TYR A 118 3.81 -7.96 13.00
C TYR A 118 2.57 -7.25 12.43
N LYS A 119 1.37 -7.79 12.69
CA LYS A 119 0.10 -7.17 12.27
C LYS A 119 -0.17 -5.86 13.00
N ALA A 120 0.15 -5.76 14.29
CA ALA A 120 0.02 -4.53 15.07
C ALA A 120 0.92 -3.43 14.48
N GLY A 121 2.20 -3.73 14.21
CA GLY A 121 3.12 -2.79 13.57
C GLY A 121 2.65 -2.31 12.18
N GLN A 122 2.09 -3.20 11.36
CA GLN A 122 1.50 -2.80 10.07
C GLN A 122 0.29 -1.86 10.24
N ARG A 123 -0.57 -2.07 11.25
CA ARG A 123 -1.72 -1.20 11.52
C ARG A 123 -1.27 0.20 11.93
N GLU A 124 -0.25 0.30 12.77
CA GLU A 124 0.33 1.59 13.19
C GLU A 124 0.95 2.34 12.01
N LEU A 125 1.70 1.66 11.14
CA LEU A 125 2.24 2.29 9.93
C LEU A 125 1.14 2.82 9.01
N ARG A 126 0.10 2.01 8.76
CA ARG A 126 -1.05 2.43 7.94
C ARG A 126 -1.79 3.61 8.56
N GLN A 127 -1.95 3.65 9.89
CA GLN A 127 -2.55 4.80 10.57
C GLN A 127 -1.69 6.05 10.42
N LYS A 128 -0.38 5.97 10.66
CA LYS A 128 0.54 7.11 10.47
C LYS A 128 0.52 7.63 9.04
N GLN A 129 0.47 6.75 8.04
CA GLN A 129 0.34 7.17 6.64
C GLN A 129 -1.00 7.86 6.35
N ARG A 130 -2.11 7.36 6.89
CA ARG A 130 -3.43 7.99 6.75
C ARG A 130 -3.45 9.38 7.39
N LEU A 131 -2.86 9.53 8.57
CA LEU A 131 -2.74 10.83 9.26
C LEU A 131 -1.89 11.81 8.45
N ARG A 132 -0.73 11.39 7.94
CA ARG A 132 0.12 12.24 7.09
C ARG A 132 -0.60 12.68 5.81
N LYS A 133 -1.26 11.74 5.12
CA LYS A 133 -2.04 12.04 3.93
C LYS A 133 -3.21 12.99 4.24
N GLN A 134 -3.88 12.78 5.36
CA GLN A 134 -4.95 13.68 5.82
C GLN A 134 -4.39 15.09 6.11
N GLU A 135 -3.24 15.19 6.76
CA GLU A 135 -2.59 16.48 7.04
C GLU A 135 -2.16 17.20 5.75
N GLU A 136 -1.60 16.49 4.78
CA GLU A 136 -1.25 17.03 3.46
C GLU A 136 -2.49 17.55 2.71
N THR A 137 -3.58 16.75 2.67
CA THR A 137 -4.83 17.19 2.04
C THR A 137 -5.47 18.37 2.78
N ALA A 138 -5.42 18.39 4.12
CA ALA A 138 -5.93 19.50 4.92
C ALA A 138 -5.13 20.79 4.70
N ARG A 139 -3.80 20.71 4.57
CA ARG A 139 -2.94 21.86 4.23
C ARG A 139 -3.29 22.42 2.85
N GLY A 140 -3.48 21.56 1.85
CA GLY A 140 -3.89 21.98 0.50
C GLY A 140 -5.25 22.67 0.49
N VAL A 141 -6.25 22.09 1.15
CA VAL A 141 -7.60 22.69 1.26
C VAL A 141 -7.57 24.00 2.06
N ALA A 142 -6.77 24.09 3.12
CA ALA A 142 -6.62 25.32 3.91
C ALA A 142 -5.98 26.46 3.10
N GLN A 143 -4.98 26.16 2.28
CA GLN A 143 -4.37 27.12 1.36
C GLN A 143 -5.37 27.58 0.29
N TYR A 144 -6.17 26.67 -0.26
CA TYR A 144 -7.19 27.00 -1.25
C TYR A 144 -8.30 27.87 -0.66
N ARG A 145 -8.78 27.57 0.56
CA ARG A 145 -9.78 28.40 1.26
C ARG A 145 -9.31 29.84 1.50
N LYS A 146 -8.02 30.06 1.75
CA LYS A 146 -7.46 31.43 1.87
C LYS A 146 -7.47 32.17 0.54
N LYS A 147 -7.03 31.53 -0.55
CA LYS A 147 -7.05 32.11 -1.91
C LYS A 147 -8.47 32.37 -2.41
N PHE A 148 -9.41 31.46 -2.12
CA PHE A 148 -10.82 31.62 -2.49
C PHE A 148 -11.47 32.80 -1.76
N ARG A 149 -11.22 32.99 -0.46
CA ARG A 149 -11.70 34.18 0.27
C ARG A 149 -11.14 35.48 -0.30
N LEU A 150 -9.85 35.50 -0.66
CA LEU A 150 -9.24 36.66 -1.32
C LEU A 150 -9.90 36.93 -2.67
N SER A 151 -10.14 35.89 -3.47
CA SER A 151 -10.82 36.03 -4.77
C SER A 151 -12.26 36.53 -4.63
N LEU A 152 -13.00 36.13 -3.59
CA LEU A 152 -14.34 36.64 -3.30
C LEU A 152 -14.32 38.12 -2.94
N VAL A 153 -13.38 38.56 -2.09
CA VAL A 153 -13.25 39.97 -1.71
C VAL A 153 -12.88 40.83 -2.93
N MET A 154 -11.96 40.37 -3.77
CA MET A 154 -11.59 41.07 -5.01
C MET A 154 -12.76 41.15 -6.00
N ASN A 155 -13.54 40.07 -6.14
CA ASN A 155 -14.73 40.08 -7.00
C ASN A 155 -15.81 41.02 -6.44
N LEU A 156 -16.02 41.03 -5.12
CA LEU A 156 -16.94 41.96 -4.47
C LEU A 156 -16.51 43.42 -4.66
N LEU A 157 -15.21 43.71 -4.58
CA LEU A 157 -14.67 45.05 -4.90
C LEU A 157 -14.95 45.42 -6.36
N LEU A 158 -14.75 44.50 -7.31
CA LEU A 158 -15.06 44.71 -8.73
C LEU A 158 -16.54 45.07 -8.92
N VAL A 159 -17.45 44.33 -8.29
CA VAL A 159 -18.89 44.61 -8.34
C VAL A 159 -19.21 45.97 -7.72
N MET A 160 -18.58 46.32 -6.60
CA MET A 160 -18.72 47.65 -5.99
C MET A 160 -18.19 48.77 -6.90
N ALA A 161 -17.10 48.57 -7.64
CA ALA A 161 -16.58 49.55 -8.58
C ALA A 161 -17.55 49.77 -9.76
N ILE A 162 -18.13 48.69 -10.29
CA ILE A 162 -19.17 48.77 -11.32
C ILE A 162 -20.40 49.49 -10.77
N ALA A 163 -20.86 49.13 -9.56
CA ALA A 163 -21.97 49.82 -8.91
C ALA A 163 -21.68 51.31 -8.67
N ALA A 164 -20.47 51.66 -8.22
CA ALA A 164 -20.05 53.04 -8.05
C ALA A 164 -20.05 53.82 -9.37
N MET A 165 -19.65 53.19 -10.48
CA MET A 165 -19.76 53.78 -11.81
C MET A 165 -21.23 54.05 -12.19
N PHE A 166 -22.12 53.08 -11.95
CA PHE A 166 -23.56 53.28 -12.17
C PHE A 166 -24.17 54.35 -11.26
N LEU A 167 -23.77 54.38 -9.99
CA LEU A 167 -24.22 55.40 -9.03
C LEU A 167 -23.72 56.78 -9.43
N MET A 168 -22.46 56.92 -9.89
CA MET A 168 -21.99 58.18 -10.46
C MET A 168 -22.83 58.58 -11.65
N VAL A 169 -23.09 57.70 -12.61
CA VAL A 169 -23.98 58.04 -13.74
C VAL A 169 -25.36 58.51 -13.28
N HIS A 170 -25.91 57.91 -12.23
CA HIS A 170 -27.21 58.29 -11.70
C HIS A 170 -27.20 59.59 -10.88
N PHE A 171 -26.13 59.87 -10.14
CA PHE A 171 -26.00 61.06 -9.28
C PHE A 171 -25.31 62.24 -9.96
N SER A 172 -24.61 62.01 -11.06
CA SER A 172 -23.88 63.06 -11.74
C SER A 172 -24.82 63.77 -12.68
N ASP A 173 -25.10 65.04 -12.34
CA ASP A 173 -25.52 66.09 -13.27
C ASP A 173 -24.38 66.40 -14.28
N VAL A 174 -23.73 65.35 -14.81
CA VAL A 174 -22.86 65.48 -15.97
C VAL A 174 -23.82 65.61 -17.15
N PRO A 175 -23.86 66.75 -17.85
CA PRO A 175 -24.78 66.99 -18.94
C PRO A 175 -24.62 65.87 -19.96
N THR A 176 -25.56 64.93 -19.92
CA THR A 176 -25.72 63.91 -20.95
C THR A 176 -25.97 64.68 -22.22
N ILE A 177 -25.22 64.40 -23.28
CA ILE A 177 -25.11 65.14 -24.56
C ILE A 177 -26.35 65.95 -25.02
N VAL A 178 -27.56 65.46 -24.74
CA VAL A 178 -28.87 66.13 -24.94
C VAL A 178 -28.98 67.49 -24.25
N ASP A 179 -28.42 67.67 -23.05
CA ASP A 179 -28.50 68.95 -22.31
C ASP A 179 -27.61 70.04 -22.94
N TYR A 180 -26.50 69.64 -23.59
CA TYR A 180 -25.70 70.56 -24.39
C TYR A 180 -26.41 71.03 -25.66
N GLU A 181 -27.22 70.15 -26.27
CA GLU A 181 -27.99 70.48 -27.46
C GLU A 181 -29.08 71.51 -27.13
N ASN A 182 -29.86 71.28 -26.07
CA ASN A 182 -30.87 72.23 -25.61
C ASN A 182 -30.25 73.58 -25.23
N LYS A 183 -29.13 73.57 -24.50
CA LYS A 183 -28.41 74.79 -24.14
C LYS A 183 -27.86 75.54 -25.35
N LEU A 184 -27.55 74.86 -26.45
CA LEU A 184 -27.14 75.50 -27.70
C LEU A 184 -28.35 76.13 -28.40
N ILE A 185 -29.47 75.43 -28.45
CA ILE A 185 -30.74 75.90 -29.03
C ILE A 185 -31.20 77.17 -28.31
N ASP A 186 -31.24 77.16 -26.97
CA ASP A 186 -31.62 78.34 -26.17
C ASP A 186 -30.77 79.57 -26.51
N ARG A 187 -29.48 79.37 -26.83
CA ARG A 187 -28.56 80.46 -27.18
C ARG A 187 -28.82 80.99 -28.59
N TYR A 188 -29.24 80.13 -29.51
CA TYR A 188 -29.65 80.56 -30.85
C TYR A 188 -31.00 81.29 -30.80
N GLU A 189 -31.97 80.80 -30.02
CA GLU A 189 -33.25 81.48 -29.84
C GLU A 189 -33.08 82.86 -29.20
N GLU A 190 -32.18 82.98 -28.23
CA GLU A 190 -31.86 84.27 -27.60
C GLU A 190 -31.14 85.23 -28.56
N TRP A 191 -30.30 84.69 -29.45
CA TRP A 191 -29.65 85.50 -30.47
C TRP A 191 -30.65 85.97 -31.53
N ASP A 192 -31.57 85.10 -31.96
CA ASP A 192 -32.62 85.44 -32.92
C ASP A 192 -33.52 86.56 -32.38
N ARG A 193 -33.97 86.45 -31.12
CA ARG A 193 -34.70 87.53 -30.42
C ARG A 193 -33.94 88.86 -30.43
N GLN A 194 -32.64 88.85 -30.16
CA GLN A 194 -31.83 90.07 -30.18
C GLN A 194 -31.69 90.66 -31.58
N LEU A 195 -31.63 89.82 -32.62
CA LEU A 195 -31.64 90.29 -34.00
C LEU A 195 -32.98 90.93 -34.34
N THR A 196 -34.09 90.24 -34.06
CA THR A 196 -35.43 90.78 -34.33
C THR A 196 -35.68 92.09 -33.59
N GLU A 197 -35.26 92.21 -32.32
CA GLU A 197 -35.39 93.46 -31.58
C GLU A 197 -34.53 94.58 -32.18
N ARG A 198 -33.36 94.24 -32.74
CA ARG A 198 -32.52 95.21 -33.46
C ARG A 198 -33.10 95.59 -34.81
N GLU A 199 -33.66 94.65 -35.56
CA GLU A 199 -34.35 94.92 -36.82
C GLU A 199 -35.57 95.79 -36.60
N GLN A 200 -36.41 95.50 -35.59
CA GLN A 200 -37.54 96.35 -35.22
C GLN A 200 -37.10 97.76 -34.83
N LYS A 201 -36.01 97.90 -34.05
CA LYS A 201 -35.47 99.22 -33.74
C LYS A 201 -34.99 99.93 -35.00
N ILE A 202 -34.33 99.23 -35.92
CA ILE A 202 -33.89 99.80 -37.20
C ILE A 202 -35.10 100.22 -38.04
N GLU A 203 -36.15 99.40 -38.12
CA GLU A 203 -37.40 99.70 -38.84
C GLU A 203 -38.12 100.92 -38.24
N GLU A 204 -38.22 101.02 -36.91
CA GLU A 204 -38.73 102.23 -36.23
C GLU A 204 -37.87 103.47 -36.55
N TYR A 205 -36.54 103.32 -36.65
CA TYR A 205 -35.66 104.40 -37.07
C TYR A 205 -35.84 104.74 -38.57
N GLU A 206 -35.99 103.76 -39.45
CA GLU A 206 -36.22 103.95 -40.88
C GLU A 206 -37.58 104.62 -41.16
N GLU A 207 -38.63 104.20 -40.46
CA GLU A 207 -39.96 104.80 -40.53
C GLU A 207 -39.96 106.23 -39.98
N LYS A 208 -39.28 106.46 -38.86
CA LYS A 208 -39.16 107.79 -38.23
C LYS A 208 -38.34 108.78 -39.07
N TYR A 209 -37.32 108.31 -39.80
CA TYR A 209 -36.38 109.18 -40.52
C TYR A 209 -36.47 109.11 -42.06
N HIS A 210 -37.35 108.27 -42.64
CA HIS A 210 -37.60 108.11 -44.08
C HIS A 210 -36.32 107.96 -44.93
N ILE A 211 -35.36 107.17 -44.45
CA ILE A 211 -34.06 106.99 -45.09
C ILE A 211 -34.11 105.74 -45.98
N ILE A 212 -34.43 105.91 -47.26
CA ILE A 212 -34.24 104.88 -48.28
C ILE A 212 -32.78 104.95 -48.75
N ASN A 213 -31.91 104.07 -48.25
CA ASN A 213 -30.58 103.91 -48.82
C ASN A 213 -30.60 102.83 -49.90
N GLY A 214 -30.59 103.30 -51.16
CA GLY A 214 -30.41 102.48 -52.34
C GLY A 214 -28.99 101.94 -52.44
N TYR A 215 -28.90 100.64 -52.74
CA TYR A 215 -27.74 100.03 -53.37
C TYR A 215 -28.03 99.84 -54.86
N GLU A 216 -27.62 100.80 -55.68
CA GLU A 216 -27.14 100.53 -57.04
C GLU A 216 -25.64 100.81 -57.06
N GLN A 217 -24.87 99.78 -57.39
CA GLN A 217 -23.41 99.83 -57.55
C GLN A 217 -22.99 100.79 -58.67
N PRO A 218 -21.74 101.24 -58.65
CA PRO A 218 -20.77 100.63 -59.57
C PRO A 218 -19.59 99.94 -58.89
#